data_AF-A0AA38L7Q4-F1
#
_entry.id   AF-A0AA38L7Q4-F1
#
_cell.length_a   1.000
_cell.length_b   1.000
_cell.length_c   1.000
_cell.angle_alpha   90.00
_cell.angle_beta   90.00
_cell.angle_gamma   90.00
#
_symmetry.space_group_name_H-M   'P 1'
#
loop_
_entity.id
_entity.type
_entity.pdbx_description
1 polymer ?
#
loop_
_entity_poly.entity_id
_entity_poly.type
_entity_poly.pdbx_seq_one_letter_code
_entity_poly.pdbx_strand_id
1 'polypeptide(L)'
;HALGVVFQSHEELKKGGKEVVLVYVAADRDEEVIHTLKRCGQENQIDGRCDMECFESVLKILPTDWLAVPFEPSSTFDVRAQLISSYRSGIFTLAFVSSDGKLHTKDGFKILDEWGVDAYPFTQERIQQLVHQSLHRASNQCLKSLLTTDTRDFLITPHGKEVADHTHGHRRSMQCWRKCLGR
;
A
#
# COMPACT_ATOMS: atom_id res chain seq x y z
N HIS A 1 -4.99 0.42 -10.24
CA HIS A 1 -5.00 0.85 -8.83
C HIS A 1 -3.58 0.97 -8.27
N ALA A 2 -2.80 -0.12 -8.20
CA ALA A 2 -1.47 -0.11 -7.58
C ALA A 2 -0.51 0.98 -8.09
N LEU A 3 -0.31 1.10 -9.41
CA LEU A 3 0.51 2.17 -10.00
C LEU A 3 0.02 3.58 -9.66
N GLY A 4 -1.30 3.77 -9.54
CA GLY A 4 -1.89 5.06 -9.17
C GLY A 4 -1.49 5.48 -7.76
N VAL A 5 -1.52 4.56 -6.79
CA VAL A 5 -1.09 4.80 -5.42
C VAL A 5 0.40 5.20 -5.38
N VAL A 6 1.25 4.48 -6.13
CA VAL A 6 2.69 4.79 -6.18
C VAL A 6 2.94 6.15 -6.83
N PHE A 7 2.25 6.47 -7.93
CA PHE A 7 2.38 7.75 -8.62
C PHE A 7 1.96 8.93 -7.73
N GLN A 8 0.81 8.82 -7.06
CA GLN A 8 0.32 9.84 -6.14
C GLN A 8 1.28 10.05 -4.96
N SER A 9 1.71 8.95 -4.33
CA SER A 9 2.65 9.01 -3.20
C SER A 9 3.98 9.64 -3.60
N HIS A 10 4.50 9.30 -4.78
CA HIS A 10 5.75 9.86 -5.30
C HIS A 10 5.66 11.38 -5.51
N GLU A 11 4.57 11.86 -6.11
CA GLU A 11 4.34 13.29 -6.33
C GLU A 11 4.20 14.07 -5.02
N GLU A 12 3.50 13.51 -4.04
CA GLU A 12 3.37 14.10 -2.71
C GLU A 12 4.72 14.18 -1.97
N LEU A 13 5.53 13.12 -2.02
CA LEU A 13 6.87 13.09 -1.43
C LEU A 13 7.78 14.15 -2.05
N LYS A 14 7.75 14.30 -3.38
CA LYS A 14 8.50 15.34 -4.09
C LYS A 14 8.07 16.74 -3.71
N LYS A 15 6.76 17.01 -3.65
CA LYS A 15 6.22 18.30 -3.19
C LYS A 15 6.66 18.60 -1.75
N GLY A 16 6.79 17.57 -0.92
CA GLY A 16 7.31 17.67 0.44
C GLY A 16 8.84 17.75 0.56
N GLY A 17 9.57 17.86 -0.56
CA GLY A 17 11.03 17.93 -0.59
C GLY A 17 11.74 16.68 -0.08
N LYS A 18 11.10 15.51 -0.20
CA LYS A 18 11.69 14.22 0.19
C LYS A 18 12.49 13.64 -0.95
N GLU A 19 13.68 13.13 -0.63
CA GLU A 19 14.56 12.48 -1.60
C GLU A 19 14.19 11.00 -1.72
N VAL A 20 13.50 10.66 -2.82
CA VAL A 20 13.14 9.27 -3.15
C VAL A 20 13.41 9.06 -4.62
N VAL A 21 14.02 7.93 -4.96
CA VAL A 21 14.24 7.49 -6.33
C VAL A 21 13.45 6.22 -6.57
N LEU A 22 12.58 6.22 -7.58
CA LEU A 22 11.85 5.03 -7.99
C LEU A 22 12.54 4.38 -9.18
N VAL A 23 12.81 3.08 -9.03
CA VAL A 23 13.46 2.25 -10.04
C VAL A 23 12.49 1.16 -10.45
N TYR A 24 12.10 1.16 -11.72
CA TYR A 24 11.29 0.12 -12.32
C TYR A 24 12.17 -1.06 -12.76
N VAL A 25 11.78 -2.26 -12.36
CA VAL A 25 12.43 -3.52 -12.74
C VAL A 25 11.38 -4.41 -13.38
N ALA A 26 11.50 -4.66 -14.68
CA ALA A 26 10.60 -5.54 -15.40
C ALA A 26 10.93 -7.01 -15.10
N ALA A 27 9.94 -7.75 -14.64
CA ALA A 27 10.04 -9.19 -14.45
C ALA A 27 9.62 -9.93 -15.72
N ASP A 28 10.27 -11.05 -15.98
CA ASP A 28 9.83 -11.97 -17.03
C ASP A 28 8.47 -12.56 -16.67
N ARG A 29 7.70 -12.90 -17.70
CA ARG A 29 6.42 -13.59 -17.49
C ARG A 29 6.66 -14.94 -16.84
N ASP A 30 5.78 -15.25 -15.89
CA ASP A 30 5.79 -16.54 -15.22
C ASP A 30 5.00 -17.54 -16.07
N GLU A 31 5.69 -18.51 -16.66
CA GLU A 31 5.10 -19.53 -17.53
C GLU A 31 4.05 -20.39 -16.80
N GLU A 32 4.20 -20.62 -15.49
CA GLU A 32 3.21 -21.35 -14.71
C GLU A 32 1.92 -20.55 -14.54
N VAL A 33 2.05 -19.23 -14.35
CA VAL A 33 0.90 -18.32 -14.31
C VAL A 33 0.23 -18.26 -15.67
N ILE A 34 0.99 -18.12 -16.76
CA ILE A 34 0.46 -18.16 -18.14
C ILE A 34 -0.32 -19.45 -18.38
N HIS A 35 0.28 -20.60 -18.04
CA HIS A 35 -0.35 -21.90 -18.22
C HIS A 35 -1.63 -22.03 -17.39
N THR A 36 -1.61 -21.53 -16.15
CA THR A 36 -2.77 -21.53 -15.27
C THR A 36 -3.90 -20.67 -15.82
N LEU A 37 -3.60 -19.46 -16.33
CA LEU A 37 -4.58 -18.58 -16.95
C LEU A 37 -5.22 -19.23 -18.18
N LYS A 38 -4.41 -19.85 -19.05
CA LYS A 38 -4.90 -20.62 -20.20
C LYS A 38 -5.85 -21.74 -19.78
N ARG A 39 -5.44 -22.55 -18.79
CA ARG A 39 -6.28 -23.63 -18.25
C ARG A 39 -7.59 -23.14 -17.66
N CYS A 40 -7.62 -21.93 -17.07
CA CYS A 40 -8.83 -21.33 -16.51
C CYS A 40 -9.69 -20.58 -17.54
N GLY A 41 -9.31 -20.58 -18.83
CA GLY A 41 -10.01 -19.82 -19.88
C GLY A 41 -9.86 -18.30 -19.75
N GLN A 42 -8.83 -17.84 -19.03
CA GLN A 42 -8.54 -16.44 -18.74
C GLN A 42 -7.40 -15.89 -19.63
N GLU A 43 -7.32 -16.38 -20.86
CA GLU A 43 -6.27 -16.03 -21.83
C GLU A 43 -6.27 -14.54 -22.18
N ASN A 44 -7.44 -13.89 -22.08
CA ASN A 44 -7.60 -12.45 -22.29
C ASN A 44 -6.84 -11.56 -21.30
N GLN A 45 -6.33 -12.13 -20.20
CA GLN A 45 -5.48 -11.42 -19.24
C GLN A 45 -4.00 -11.48 -19.60
N ILE A 46 -3.62 -12.30 -20.58
CA ILE A 46 -2.24 -12.42 -21.05
C ILE A 46 -2.04 -11.38 -22.15
N ASP A 47 -1.07 -10.49 -21.97
CA ASP A 47 -0.66 -9.58 -23.04
C ASP A 47 -0.03 -10.42 -24.17
N GLY A 48 -0.62 -10.32 -25.37
CA GLY A 48 -0.17 -11.07 -26.55
C GLY A 48 1.14 -10.54 -27.15
N ARG A 49 1.60 -9.36 -26.72
CA ARG A 49 2.87 -8.78 -27.15
C ARG A 49 4.04 -9.49 -26.48
N CYS A 50 5.24 -9.30 -27.04
CA CYS A 50 6.46 -9.79 -26.38
C CYS A 50 6.80 -8.94 -25.15
N ASP A 51 7.63 -9.48 -24.27
CA ASP A 51 8.00 -8.81 -23.01
C ASP A 51 8.68 -7.46 -23.24
N MET A 52 9.50 -7.36 -24.29
CA MET A 52 10.14 -6.09 -24.70
C MET A 52 9.12 -5.01 -25.06
N GLU A 53 8.11 -5.32 -25.87
CA GLU A 53 7.07 -4.35 -26.24
C GLU A 53 6.23 -3.92 -25.03
N CYS A 54 5.97 -4.85 -24.11
CA CYS A 54 5.30 -4.54 -22.85
C CYS A 54 6.15 -3.60 -21.99
N PHE A 55 7.45 -3.88 -21.87
CA PHE A 55 8.42 -3.05 -21.16
C PHE A 55 8.46 -1.62 -21.72
N GLU A 56 8.64 -1.47 -23.03
CA GLU A 56 8.65 -0.15 -23.69
C GLU A 56 7.34 0.63 -23.49
N SER A 57 6.21 -0.07 -23.47
CA SER A 57 4.91 0.55 -23.20
C SER A 57 4.83 1.09 -21.77
N VAL A 58 5.39 0.36 -20.79
CA VAL A 58 5.46 0.82 -19.40
C VAL A 58 6.38 2.04 -19.29
N LEU A 59 7.55 2.02 -19.94
CA LEU A 59 8.47 3.17 -19.90
C LEU A 59 7.81 4.48 -20.36
N LYS A 60 6.92 4.43 -21.35
CA LYS A 60 6.20 5.61 -21.87
C LYS A 60 5.20 6.21 -20.88
N ILE A 61 4.74 5.45 -19.88
CA ILE A 61 3.79 5.91 -18.86
C ILE A 61 4.46 6.27 -17.54
N LEU A 62 5.73 5.91 -17.34
CA LEU A 62 6.47 6.27 -16.13
C LEU A 62 6.78 7.78 -16.12
N PRO A 63 6.76 8.42 -14.93
CA PRO A 63 7.25 9.79 -14.80
C PRO A 63 8.71 9.92 -15.25
N THR A 64 9.08 11.09 -15.78
CA THR A 64 10.40 11.32 -16.40
C THR A 64 11.57 11.27 -15.43
N ASP A 65 11.29 11.37 -14.14
CA ASP A 65 12.27 11.32 -13.06
C ASP A 65 12.40 9.93 -12.42
N TRP A 66 11.66 8.94 -12.94
CA TRP A 66 11.85 7.55 -12.58
C TRP A 66 12.96 6.92 -13.42
N LEU A 67 13.63 5.93 -12.84
CA LEU A 67 14.63 5.14 -13.52
C LEU A 67 14.05 3.77 -13.88
N ALA A 68 14.62 3.12 -14.88
CA ALA A 68 14.31 1.74 -15.20
C ALA A 68 15.60 0.95 -15.43
N VAL A 69 15.61 -0.28 -14.95
CA VAL A 69 16.69 -1.23 -15.27
C VAL A 69 16.48 -1.70 -16.72
N PRO A 70 17.52 -1.67 -17.57
CA PRO A 70 17.42 -2.18 -18.94
C PRO A 70 16.90 -3.60 -18.98
N PHE A 71 16.07 -3.90 -19.98
CA PHE A 71 15.44 -5.22 -20.11
C PHE A 71 16.45 -6.31 -20.50
N GLU A 72 17.34 -6.00 -21.44
CA GLU A 72 18.36 -6.94 -21.89
C GLU A 72 19.51 -7.05 -20.86
N PRO A 73 20.01 -8.26 -20.59
CA PRO A 73 21.13 -8.45 -19.68
C PRO A 73 22.42 -7.85 -20.26
N SER A 74 23.29 -7.35 -19.39
CA SER A 74 24.66 -7.04 -19.80
C SER A 74 25.43 -8.34 -20.07
N SER A 75 26.46 -8.28 -20.92
CA SER A 75 27.28 -9.45 -21.32
C SER A 75 27.93 -10.20 -20.15
N THR A 76 27.98 -9.60 -18.98
CA THR A 76 28.80 -10.07 -17.85
C THR A 76 27.98 -10.33 -16.59
N PHE A 77 26.81 -9.68 -16.45
CA PHE A 77 25.98 -9.80 -15.25
C PHE A 77 24.53 -9.35 -15.50
N ASP A 78 23.57 -10.19 -15.11
CA ASP A 78 22.14 -9.85 -15.17
C ASP A 78 21.68 -9.24 -13.84
N VAL A 79 21.83 -7.92 -13.73
CA VAL A 79 21.36 -7.13 -12.57
C VAL A 79 19.84 -7.28 -12.39
N ARG A 80 19.08 -7.35 -13.49
CA ARG A 80 17.61 -7.44 -13.46
C ARG A 80 17.19 -8.74 -12.79
N ALA A 81 17.76 -9.87 -13.20
CA ALA A 81 17.51 -11.17 -12.57
C ALA A 81 17.90 -11.18 -11.08
N GLN A 82 19.03 -10.56 -10.71
CA GLN A 82 19.45 -10.46 -9.30
C GLN A 82 18.44 -9.66 -8.46
N LEU A 83 17.99 -8.51 -8.96
CA LEU A 83 17.01 -7.66 -8.27
C LEU A 83 15.66 -8.37 -8.11
N ILE A 84 15.20 -9.04 -9.17
CA ILE A 84 13.96 -9.84 -9.14
C ILE A 84 14.08 -10.94 -8.07
N SER A 85 15.15 -11.73 -8.10
CA SER A 85 15.37 -12.82 -7.13
C SER A 85 15.46 -12.29 -5.68
N SER A 86 16.09 -11.14 -5.49
CA SER A 86 16.30 -10.57 -4.15
C SER A 86 15.03 -9.96 -3.56
N TYR A 87 14.20 -9.31 -4.38
CA TYR A 87 13.12 -8.44 -3.90
C TYR A 87 11.72 -8.91 -4.24
N ARG A 88 11.49 -9.65 -5.32
CA ARG A 88 10.15 -10.07 -5.75
C ARG A 88 9.48 -10.94 -4.68
N SER A 89 8.22 -10.63 -4.41
CA SER A 89 7.35 -11.38 -3.49
C SER A 89 5.99 -11.73 -4.11
N GLY A 90 5.71 -11.24 -5.32
CA GLY A 90 4.47 -11.50 -6.04
C GLY A 90 4.47 -10.88 -7.44
N ILE A 91 3.29 -10.79 -8.06
CA ILE A 91 3.11 -10.24 -9.41
C ILE A 91 3.50 -8.76 -9.46
N PHE A 92 3.06 -7.99 -8.45
CA PHE A 92 3.48 -6.61 -8.21
C PHE A 92 4.21 -6.55 -6.87
N THR A 93 5.44 -6.03 -6.88
CA THR A 93 6.25 -5.85 -5.69
C THR A 93 6.80 -4.45 -5.68
N LEU A 94 6.63 -3.75 -4.56
CA LEU A 94 7.30 -2.48 -4.28
C LEU A 94 8.19 -2.70 -3.06
N ALA A 95 9.50 -2.71 -3.27
CA ALA A 95 10.47 -2.84 -2.19
C ALA A 95 10.99 -1.46 -1.80
N PHE A 96 11.10 -1.22 -0.49
CA PHE A 96 11.80 -0.05 0.04
C PHE A 96 13.20 -0.45 0.45
N VAL A 97 14.18 0.23 -0.14
CA VAL A 97 15.60 -0.05 0.03
C VAL A 97 16.26 1.26 0.47
N SER A 98 17.12 1.16 1.48
CA SER A 98 17.92 2.28 1.97
C SER A 98 19.02 2.64 0.97
N SER A 99 19.61 3.83 1.09
CA SER A 99 20.72 4.28 0.24
C SER A 99 21.97 3.37 0.33
N ASP A 100 22.11 2.58 1.40
CA ASP A 100 23.16 1.58 1.56
C ASP A 100 22.85 0.23 0.89
N GLY A 101 21.69 0.10 0.22
CA GLY A 101 21.23 -1.13 -0.41
C GLY A 101 20.49 -2.09 0.53
N LYS A 102 20.30 -1.74 1.80
CA LYS A 102 19.59 -2.58 2.77
C LYS A 102 18.08 -2.54 2.53
N LEU A 103 17.47 -3.71 2.47
CA LEU A 103 16.02 -3.86 2.37
C LEU A 103 15.33 -3.47 3.69
N HIS A 104 14.37 -2.56 3.62
CA HIS A 104 13.44 -2.27 4.70
C HIS A 104 12.20 -3.14 4.62
N THR A 105 11.58 -3.26 3.43
CA THR A 105 10.38 -4.08 3.23
C THR A 105 10.19 -4.45 1.76
N LYS A 106 9.57 -5.60 1.50
CA LYS A 106 9.07 -6.01 0.17
C LYS A 106 7.58 -5.69 -0.04
N ASP A 107 6.90 -5.30 1.03
CA ASP A 107 5.46 -5.02 1.04
C ASP A 107 5.19 -3.51 0.98
N GLY A 108 6.05 -2.75 0.30
CA GLY A 108 5.96 -1.30 0.22
C GLY A 108 4.64 -0.81 -0.35
N PHE A 109 4.00 -1.58 -1.24
CA PHE A 109 2.68 -1.24 -1.75
C PHE A 109 1.64 -1.18 -0.63
N LYS A 110 1.61 -2.20 0.24
CA LYS A 110 0.71 -2.24 1.39
C LYS A 110 0.98 -1.09 2.35
N ILE A 111 2.25 -0.76 2.56
CA ILE A 111 2.62 0.40 3.39
C ILE A 111 2.09 1.70 2.80
N LEU A 112 2.22 1.93 1.49
CA LEU A 112 1.66 3.13 0.85
C LEU A 112 0.13 3.14 0.86
N ASP A 113 -0.51 1.99 0.64
CA ASP A 113 -1.96 1.89 0.62
C ASP A 113 -2.57 2.18 2.00
N GLU A 114 -1.94 1.69 3.08
CA GLU A 114 -2.43 1.88 4.45
C GLU A 114 -2.04 3.24 5.05
N TRP A 115 -0.82 3.72 4.77
CA TRP A 115 -0.22 4.84 5.50
C TRP A 115 0.23 6.00 4.61
N GLY A 116 0.20 5.83 3.28
CA GLY A 116 0.63 6.85 2.32
C GLY A 116 2.04 7.35 2.57
N VAL A 117 2.25 8.65 2.34
CA VAL A 117 3.54 9.32 2.50
C VAL A 117 3.96 9.51 3.96
N ASP A 118 3.04 9.37 4.91
CA ASP A 118 3.35 9.46 6.34
C ASP A 118 4.30 8.36 6.80
N ALA A 119 4.36 7.25 6.06
CA ALA A 119 5.30 6.17 6.32
C ALA A 119 6.75 6.52 5.98
N TYR A 120 7.03 7.60 5.25
CA TYR A 120 8.41 8.06 5.00
C TYR A 120 9.16 8.30 6.33
N PRO A 121 10.43 7.87 6.49
CA PRO A 121 11.36 7.32 5.48
C PRO A 121 11.24 5.80 5.23
N PHE A 122 10.06 5.22 5.42
CA PHE A 122 9.72 3.82 5.17
C PHE A 122 10.57 2.81 5.95
N THR A 123 11.13 3.25 7.07
CA THR A 123 11.85 2.38 7.99
C THR A 123 10.88 1.57 8.83
N GLN A 124 11.35 0.43 9.32
CA GLN A 124 10.54 -0.45 10.15
C GLN A 124 10.08 0.27 11.43
N GLU A 125 10.94 1.11 12.01
CA GLU A 125 10.65 1.89 13.20
C GLU A 125 9.52 2.90 12.93
N ARG A 126 9.55 3.59 11.79
CA ARG A 126 8.50 4.55 11.41
C ARG A 126 7.15 3.86 11.19
N ILE A 127 7.16 2.72 10.51
CA ILE A 127 5.96 1.90 10.27
C ILE A 127 5.38 1.41 11.60
N GLN A 128 6.22 0.91 12.51
CA GLN A 128 5.77 0.46 13.84
C GLN A 128 5.16 1.58 14.68
N GLN A 129 5.72 2.79 14.62
CA GLN A 129 5.14 3.97 15.27
C GLN A 129 3.73 4.27 14.75
N LEU A 130 3.52 4.22 13.43
CA LEU A 130 2.22 4.45 12.81
C LEU A 130 1.19 3.39 13.21
N VAL A 131 1.59 2.12 13.20
CA VAL A 131 0.76 1.01 13.68
C VAL A 131 0.36 1.22 15.14
N HIS A 132 1.32 1.56 16.02
CA HIS A 132 1.04 1.81 17.42
C HIS A 132 0.09 2.99 17.63
N GLN A 133 0.29 4.10 16.91
CA GLN A 133 -0.59 5.27 16.96
C GLN A 133 -2.01 4.91 16.51
N SER A 134 -2.15 4.12 15.45
CA SER A 134 -3.47 3.69 14.96
C SER A 134 -4.18 2.78 15.97
N LEU A 135 -3.47 1.82 16.56
CA LEU A 135 -4.01 0.97 17.63
C LEU A 135 -4.40 1.78 18.87
N HIS A 136 -3.61 2.77 19.24
CA HIS A 136 -3.92 3.67 20.36
C HIS A 136 -5.14 4.55 20.05
N ARG A 137 -5.29 5.04 18.82
CA ARG A 137 -6.49 5.77 18.38
C ARG A 137 -7.71 4.85 18.41
N ALA A 138 -7.62 3.66 17.82
CA ALA A 138 -8.72 2.70 17.77
C ALA A 138 -9.19 2.26 19.17
N SER A 139 -8.26 2.04 20.11
CA SER A 139 -8.59 1.65 21.49
C SER A 139 -9.16 2.78 22.34
N ASN A 140 -8.88 4.04 22.01
CA ASN A 140 -9.37 5.22 22.73
C ASN A 140 -10.55 5.92 22.03
N GLN A 141 -10.97 5.45 20.87
CA GLN A 141 -12.18 5.95 20.23
C GLN A 141 -13.41 5.60 21.08
N CYS A 142 -14.27 6.60 21.28
CA CYS A 142 -15.59 6.44 21.87
C CYS A 142 -16.66 6.93 20.90
N LEU A 143 -17.89 6.44 21.06
CA LEU A 143 -19.00 6.83 20.19
C LEU A 143 -19.15 8.36 20.13
N LYS A 144 -19.03 9.02 21.29
CA LYS A 144 -18.98 10.48 21.40
C LYS A 144 -17.93 11.10 20.48
N SER A 145 -16.66 10.67 20.54
CA SER A 145 -15.59 11.24 19.68
C SER A 145 -15.79 11.03 18.17
N LEU A 146 -16.63 10.07 17.77
CA LEU A 146 -16.96 9.83 16.36
C LEU A 146 -18.21 10.61 15.92
N LEU A 147 -19.18 10.74 16.82
CA LEU A 147 -20.50 11.28 16.53
C LEU A 147 -20.66 12.76 16.87
N THR A 148 -19.73 13.31 17.67
CA THR A 148 -19.72 14.69 18.16
C THR A 148 -18.38 15.35 17.90
N THR A 149 -18.38 16.68 17.89
CA THR A 149 -17.18 17.53 17.85
C THR A 149 -17.20 18.47 19.06
N ASP A 150 -16.10 19.19 19.30
CA ASP A 150 -16.05 20.18 20.39
C ASP A 150 -17.14 21.27 20.28
N THR A 151 -17.70 21.44 19.07
CA THR A 151 -18.73 22.43 18.74
C THR A 151 -20.12 21.83 18.51
N ARG A 152 -20.28 20.50 18.46
CA ARG A 152 -21.56 19.83 18.19
C ARG A 152 -21.69 18.56 19.01
N ASP A 153 -22.61 18.56 19.96
CA ASP A 153 -22.88 17.45 20.90
C ASP A 153 -24.27 16.81 20.74
N PHE A 154 -24.93 17.04 19.60
CA PHE A 154 -26.25 16.50 19.30
C PHE A 154 -26.27 15.71 17.98
N LEU A 155 -27.23 14.79 17.89
CA LEU A 155 -27.58 14.02 16.69
C LEU A 155 -28.95 14.43 16.18
N ILE A 156 -29.22 14.17 14.90
CA ILE A 156 -30.49 14.51 14.26
C ILE A 156 -31.20 13.22 13.87
N THR A 157 -32.48 13.13 14.21
CA THR A 157 -33.35 12.02 13.76
C THR A 157 -33.71 12.17 12.28
N PRO A 158 -34.17 11.09 11.59
CA PRO A 158 -34.64 11.20 10.20
C PRO A 158 -35.74 12.25 9.97
N HIS A 159 -36.45 12.66 11.03
CA HIS A 159 -37.48 13.70 11.00
C HIS A 159 -36.96 15.11 11.35
N GLY A 160 -35.65 15.31 11.41
CA GLY A 160 -35.02 16.61 11.64
C GLY A 160 -34.98 17.08 13.09
N LYS A 161 -35.41 16.25 14.06
CA LYS A 161 -35.36 16.61 15.48
C LYS A 161 -33.99 16.33 16.08
N GLU A 162 -33.43 17.32 16.78
CA GLU A 162 -32.19 17.22 17.54
C GLU A 162 -32.36 16.37 18.82
N VAL A 163 -31.37 15.53 19.10
CA VAL A 163 -31.29 14.64 20.24
C VAL A 163 -29.88 14.74 20.80
N ALA A 164 -29.74 15.19 22.06
CA ALA A 164 -28.43 15.29 22.71
C ALA A 164 -27.73 13.93 22.72
N ASP A 165 -26.42 13.89 22.47
CA ASP A 165 -25.67 12.63 22.52
C ASP A 165 -25.48 12.17 23.97
N HIS A 166 -26.29 11.21 24.40
CA HIS A 166 -26.22 10.59 25.73
C HIS A 166 -25.23 9.42 25.80
N THR A 167 -24.36 9.23 24.79
CA THR A 167 -23.32 8.21 24.82
C THR A 167 -22.16 8.59 25.76
N HIS A 168 -22.47 8.67 27.05
CA HIS A 168 -21.48 8.71 28.10
C HIS A 168 -20.64 7.43 28.00
N GLY A 169 -19.34 7.62 27.78
CA GLY A 169 -18.33 6.60 27.53
C GLY A 169 -18.53 5.32 28.33
N HIS A 170 -19.27 4.38 27.76
CA HIS A 170 -19.27 3.01 28.22
C HIS A 170 -17.99 2.39 27.70
N ARG A 171 -16.89 2.60 28.44
CA ARG A 171 -15.67 1.80 28.35
C ARG A 171 -16.02 0.39 28.82
N ARG A 172 -16.81 -0.34 28.04
CA ARG A 172 -17.09 -1.77 28.28
C ARG A 172 -15.84 -2.53 27.87
N SER A 173 -14.98 -2.74 28.85
CA SER A 173 -13.99 -3.81 28.90
C SER A 173 -14.49 -5.05 28.13
N MET A 174 -13.62 -5.67 27.33
CA MET A 174 -13.82 -6.90 26.56
C MET A 174 -14.43 -8.07 27.36
N GLN A 175 -14.52 -7.98 28.69
CA GLN A 175 -15.13 -8.99 29.55
C GLN A 175 -16.66 -9.08 29.46
N CYS A 176 -17.36 -8.08 28.89
CA CYS A 176 -18.83 -8.09 28.83
C CYS A 176 -19.41 -8.84 27.61
N TRP A 177 -18.65 -8.99 26.52
CA TRP A 177 -19.12 -9.68 25.31
C TRP A 177 -19.32 -11.20 25.51
N ARG A 178 -18.59 -11.83 26.45
CA ARG A 178 -18.77 -13.25 26.79
C ARG A 178 -20.06 -13.57 27.56
N LYS A 179 -20.77 -12.58 28.13
CA LYS A 179 -22.04 -12.82 28.83
C LYS A 179 -23.28 -12.68 27.94
N CYS A 180 -23.18 -12.11 26.74
CA CYS A 180 -24.32 -11.93 25.85
C CYS A 180 -24.48 -13.04 24.79
N LEU A 181 -23.45 -13.87 24.56
CA LEU A 181 -23.53 -15.05 23.68
C LEU A 181 -23.86 -16.35 24.42
N GLY A 182 -24.33 -16.24 25.67
CA GLY A 182 -24.80 -17.35 26.49
C GLY A 182 -26.26 -17.18 26.86
N ARG A 183 -27.15 -17.25 25.87
CA ARG A 183 -28.54 -17.70 26.01
C ARG A 183 -29.04 -18.24 24.68
#